data_AF-A0A6G7ZS57-F1
#
_entry.id   AF-A0A6G7ZS57-F1
#
_cell.length_a   1.000
_cell.length_b   1.000
_cell.length_c   1.000
_cell.angle_alpha   90.00
_cell.angle_beta   90.00
_cell.angle_gamma   90.00
#
_symmetry.space_group_name_H-M   'P 1'
#
loop_
_entity.id
_entity.type
_entity.pdbx_description
1 polymer ?
#
loop_
_entity_poly.entity_id
_entity_poly.type
_entity_poly.pdbx_seq_one_letter_code
_entity_poly.pdbx_strand_id
1 'polypeptide(L)'
;MQIKQTAEKGRRRVPVSLLPVIAQVLDTTLDALVADNAALTMASAPKKRGPQKKIRQQLEQIEALPMAKQRAIAHVLDSMLAQSSR
;
A
#
# COMPACT_ATOMS: atom_id res chain seq x y z
N MET A 1 25.34 12.84 -10.10
CA MET A 1 25.30 12.79 -8.63
C MET A 1 24.10 11.95 -8.21
N GLN A 2 24.30 10.77 -7.61
CA GLN A 2 23.20 9.97 -7.05
C GLN A 2 23.03 10.30 -5.57
N ILE A 3 21.79 10.60 -5.16
CA ILE A 3 21.43 10.82 -3.76
C ILE A 3 20.61 9.61 -3.31
N LYS A 4 21.28 8.57 -2.79
CA LYS A 4 20.63 7.54 -1.96
C LYS A 4 20.52 8.12 -0.56
N GLN A 5 19.30 8.35 -0.08
CA GLN A 5 19.08 8.83 1.28
C GLN A 5 18.00 7.98 1.95
N THR A 6 18.47 7.04 2.76
CA THR A 6 17.74 6.18 3.70
C THR A 6 16.79 7.01 4.57
N ALA A 7 15.52 6.62 4.66
CA ALA A 7 14.52 7.27 5.50
C ALA A 7 13.79 6.24 6.36
N GLU A 8 14.41 5.88 7.49
CA GLU A 8 13.80 4.97 8.48
C GLU A 8 13.37 5.69 9.77
N LYS A 9 13.80 6.94 9.98
CA LYS A 9 13.30 7.81 11.07
C LYS A 9 13.13 9.22 10.52
N GLY A 10 11.89 9.60 10.23
CA GLY A 10 11.48 10.85 9.55
C GLY A 10 11.94 12.13 10.26
N ARG A 11 13.22 12.48 10.14
CA ARG A 11 13.83 13.67 10.74
C ARG A 11 14.46 14.58 9.68
N ARG A 12 14.01 14.50 8.43
CA ARG A 12 14.40 15.44 7.37
C ARG A 12 13.27 16.42 7.13
N ARG A 13 13.52 17.69 7.45
CA ARG A 13 12.66 18.80 7.02
C ARG A 13 12.77 18.92 5.51
N VAL A 14 11.65 18.79 4.82
CA VAL A 14 11.55 18.98 3.38
C VAL A 14 11.19 20.45 3.11
N PRO A 15 11.86 21.14 2.17
CA PRO A 15 11.47 22.50 1.80
C PRO A 15 10.05 22.51 1.19
N VAL A 16 9.25 23.51 1.55
CA VAL A 16 7.85 23.65 1.10
C VAL A 16 7.71 23.65 -0.43
N SER A 17 8.72 24.17 -1.13
CA SER A 17 8.78 24.17 -2.60
C SER A 17 8.81 22.78 -3.24
N LEU A 18 9.19 21.74 -2.49
CA LEU A 18 9.19 20.35 -2.98
C LEU A 18 7.87 19.62 -2.72
N LEU A 19 6.93 20.18 -1.94
CA LEU A 19 5.64 19.53 -1.68
C LEU A 19 4.83 19.23 -2.95
N PRO A 20 4.75 20.12 -3.97
CA PRO A 20 4.04 19.80 -5.21
C PRO A 20 4.67 18.63 -5.99
N VAL A 21 6.00 18.52 -5.96
CA VAL A 21 6.73 17.44 -6.63
C VAL A 21 6.51 16.12 -5.89
N ILE A 22 6.55 16.15 -4.56
CA ILE A 22 6.32 14.97 -3.72
C ILE A 22 4.87 14.48 -3.86
N ALA A 23 3.90 15.39 -3.95
CA ALA A 23 2.49 15.05 -4.17
C ALA A 23 2.30 14.28 -5.48
N GLN A 24 2.94 14.75 -6.56
CA GLN A 24 2.92 14.09 -7.86
C GLN A 24 3.61 12.72 -7.82
N VAL A 25 4.81 12.62 -7.23
CA VAL A 25 5.57 11.36 -7.15
C VAL A 25 4.85 10.32 -6.31
N LEU A 26 4.15 10.74 -5.25
CA LEU A 26 3.41 9.86 -4.35
C LEU A 26 1.94 9.67 -4.75
N ASP A 27 1.50 10.26 -5.86
CA ASP A 27 0.13 10.20 -6.38
C ASP A 27 -0.92 10.53 -5.29
N THR A 28 -0.67 11.62 -4.58
CA THR A 28 -1.49 12.15 -3.48
C THR A 28 -1.72 13.65 -3.62
N THR A 29 -2.55 14.24 -2.75
CA THR A 29 -2.82 15.70 -2.74
C THR A 29 -1.90 16.43 -1.76
N LEU A 30 -1.73 17.74 -1.97
CA LEU A 30 -1.00 18.60 -1.02
C LEU A 30 -1.63 18.58 0.38
N ASP A 31 -2.95 18.58 0.43
CA ASP A 31 -3.71 18.48 1.68
C ASP A 31 -3.40 17.18 2.44
N ALA A 32 -3.37 16.05 1.72
CA ALA A 32 -3.00 14.76 2.29
C ALA A 32 -1.52 14.66 2.71
N LEU A 33 -0.62 15.49 2.17
CA LEU A 33 0.79 15.54 2.59
C LEU A 33 1.01 16.34 3.88
N VAL A 34 0.15 17.32 4.15
CA VAL A 34 0.29 18.26 5.27
C VAL A 34 -0.71 17.94 6.40
N ALA A 35 -1.70 17.09 6.13
CA ALA A 35 -2.64 16.60 7.13
C ALA A 35 -1.90 15.97 8.33
N ASP A 36 -2.14 16.51 9.53
CA ASP A 36 -1.76 15.84 10.77
C ASP A 36 -2.51 14.52 10.88
N ASN A 37 -1.84 13.46 11.38
CA ASN A 37 -2.36 12.09 11.41
C ASN A 37 -3.78 11.93 12.01
N ALA A 38 -4.27 12.91 12.78
CA ALA A 38 -5.64 12.96 13.27
C ALA A 38 -6.71 13.13 12.17
N ALA A 39 -6.38 13.73 11.02
CA ALA A 39 -7.30 13.98 9.90
C ALA A 39 -7.30 12.88 8.83
N LEU A 40 -6.35 11.93 8.87
CA LEU A 40 -6.23 10.84 7.89
C LEU A 40 -7.33 9.76 8.04
N THR A 41 -8.20 9.86 9.04
CA THR A 41 -9.28 8.89 9.30
C THR A 41 -10.51 9.06 8.40
N MET A 42 -10.63 10.14 7.61
CA MET A 42 -11.87 10.41 6.87
C MET A 42 -11.78 10.60 5.34
N ALA A 43 -10.60 10.65 4.69
CA ALA A 43 -10.58 10.91 3.24
C ALA A 43 -9.46 10.30 2.39
N SER A 44 -8.43 9.68 2.96
CA SER A 44 -7.43 8.97 2.15
C SER A 44 -7.63 7.47 2.26
N ALA A 45 -8.50 6.94 1.40
CA ALA A 45 -8.48 5.52 1.11
C ALA A 45 -7.02 5.12 0.79
N PRO A 46 -6.47 4.05 1.39
CA PRO A 46 -5.10 3.63 1.10
C PRO A 46 -4.99 3.31 -0.39
N LYS A 47 -4.40 4.24 -1.17
CA LYS A 47 -4.12 4.04 -2.59
C LYS A 47 -3.04 2.96 -2.64
N LYS A 48 -3.50 1.76 -3.02
CA LYS A 48 -2.84 0.49 -2.76
C LYS A 48 -1.41 0.49 -3.31
N ARG A 49 -0.41 0.50 -2.43
CA ARG A 49 1.00 0.35 -2.80
C ARG A 49 1.30 -1.15 -2.97
N GLY A 50 1.83 -1.53 -4.14
CA GLY A 50 2.12 -2.91 -4.53
C GLY A 50 1.53 -3.26 -5.90
N PRO A 51 1.82 -4.44 -6.49
CA PRO A 51 1.33 -4.82 -7.81
C PRO A 51 -0.18 -5.07 -7.79
N GLN A 52 -0.96 -3.99 -7.76
CA GLN A 52 -2.42 -3.99 -7.76
C GLN A 52 -3.02 -4.85 -8.88
N LYS A 53 -2.35 -4.87 -10.04
CA LYS A 53 -2.84 -5.60 -11.22
C LYS A 53 -2.75 -7.12 -11.04
N LYS A 54 -1.63 -7.64 -10.52
CA LYS A 54 -1.43 -9.10 -10.39
C LYS A 54 -2.33 -9.71 -9.32
N ILE A 55 -2.42 -9.08 -8.15
CA ILE A 55 -3.28 -9.56 -7.06
C ILE A 55 -4.75 -9.51 -7.49
N ARG A 56 -5.18 -8.46 -8.20
CA ARG A 56 -6.55 -8.35 -8.70
C ARG A 56 -6.85 -9.43 -9.75
N GLN A 57 -5.94 -9.66 -10.70
CA GLN A 57 -6.08 -10.73 -11.69
C GLN A 57 -6.15 -12.12 -11.04
N GLN A 58 -5.38 -12.36 -9.98
CA GLN A 58 -5.42 -13.61 -9.22
C GLN A 58 -6.76 -13.78 -8.48
N LEU A 59 -7.31 -12.70 -7.90
CA LEU A 59 -8.64 -12.74 -7.26
C LEU A 59 -9.74 -13.06 -8.26
N GLU A 60 -9.76 -12.41 -9.43
CA GLU A 60 -10.72 -12.68 -10.50
C GLU A 60 -10.64 -14.15 -10.98
N GLN A 61 -9.43 -14.70 -11.07
CA GLN A 61 -9.23 -16.11 -11.39
C GLN A 61 -9.75 -17.05 -10.30
N ILE A 62 -9.54 -16.72 -9.03
CA ILE A 62 -10.00 -17.53 -7.89
C ILE A 62 -11.52 -17.51 -7.79
N GLU A 63 -12.15 -16.34 -8.00
CA GLU A 63 -13.61 -16.18 -7.97
C GLU A 63 -14.30 -17.01 -9.05
N ALA A 64 -13.67 -17.21 -10.20
CA ALA A 64 -14.18 -18.05 -11.28
C ALA A 64 -14.08 -19.58 -11.01
N LEU A 65 -13.38 -20.01 -9.96
CA LEU A 65 -13.24 -21.42 -9.62
C LEU A 65 -14.46 -21.96 -8.87
N PRO A 66 -14.73 -23.28 -8.95
CA PRO A 66 -15.72 -23.94 -8.09
C PRO A 66 -15.42 -23.76 -6.59
N MET A 67 -16.47 -23.65 -5.76
CA MET A 67 -16.39 -23.39 -4.32
C MET A 67 -15.43 -24.33 -3.56
N ALA A 68 -15.35 -25.60 -3.95
CA ALA A 68 -14.43 -26.56 -3.36
C ALA A 68 -12.95 -26.15 -3.55
N LYS A 69 -12.59 -25.63 -4.73
CA LYS A 69 -11.23 -25.15 -5.02
C LYS A 69 -10.94 -23.84 -4.29
N GLN A 70 -11.92 -22.95 -4.18
CA GLN A 70 -11.79 -21.72 -3.41
C GLN A 70 -11.48 -22.00 -1.93
N ARG A 71 -12.20 -22.96 -1.31
CA ARG A 71 -11.94 -23.38 0.08
C ARG A 71 -10.56 -23.98 0.27
N ALA A 72 -10.09 -24.80 -0.67
CA ALA A 72 -8.75 -25.35 -0.62
C ALA A 72 -7.67 -24.25 -0.62
N ILE A 73 -7.85 -23.22 -1.45
CA ILE A 73 -6.94 -22.06 -1.51
C ILE A 73 -6.97 -21.28 -0.18
N ALA A 74 -8.15 -21.03 0.39
CA ALA A 74 -8.28 -20.36 1.68
C ALA A 74 -7.51 -21.09 2.80
N HIS A 75 -7.66 -22.42 2.89
CA HIS A 75 -6.94 -23.22 3.88
C HIS A 75 -5.40 -23.14 3.76
N VAL A 76 -4.88 -23.10 2.54
CA VAL A 76 -3.43 -22.96 2.30
C VAL A 76 -2.96 -21.56 2.72
N LEU A 77 -3.69 -20.51 2.35
CA LEU A 77 -3.38 -19.13 2.74
C LEU A 77 -3.37 -18.98 4.26
N ASP A 78 -4.37 -19.51 4.95
CA ASP A 78 -4.45 -19.47 6.42
C ASP A 78 -3.25 -20.18 7.06
N SER A 79 -2.85 -21.33 6.52
CA SER A 79 -1.70 -22.09 7.01
C SER A 79 -0.38 -21.33 6.84
N MET A 80 -0.17 -20.69 5.69
CA MET A 80 1.03 -19.88 5.41
C MET A 80 1.09 -18.62 6.28
N LEU A 81 -0.06 -17.96 6.50
CA LEU A 81 -0.14 -16.79 7.38
C LEU A 81 0.15 -17.16 8.83
N ALA A 82 -0.40 -18.29 9.31
CA ALA A 82 -0.12 -18.81 10.65
C ALA A 82 1.35 -19.21 10.85
N GLN A 83 2.03 -19.66 9.79
CA GLN A 83 3.47 -19.92 9.81
C GLN A 83 4.29 -18.62 9.82
N SER A 84 3.83 -17.58 9.12
CA SER A 84 4.56 -16.31 9.00
C SER A 84 4.43 -15.40 10.23
N SER A 85 3.44 -15.66 11.10
CA SER A 85 3.24 -14.91 12.35
C SER A 85 3.99 -15.49 13.56
N ARG A 86 4.80 -16.55 13.38
CA ARG A 86 5.66 -17.13 14.42
C ARG A 86 7.09 -16.62 14.33
#